data_AF-A0A9D3M3Y9-F1
#
_entry.id   AF-A0A9D3M3Y9-F1
#
_cell.length_a   1.000
_cell.length_b   1.000
_cell.length_c   1.000
_cell.angle_alpha   90.00
_cell.angle_beta   90.00
_cell.angle_gamma   90.00
#
_symmetry.space_group_name_H-M   'P 1'
#
loop_
_entity.id
_entity.type
_entity.pdbx_description
1 polymer ?
#
loop_
_entity_poly.entity_id
_entity_poly.type
_entity_poly.pdbx_seq_one_letter_code
_entity_poly.pdbx_strand_id
1 'polypeptide(L)'
;MKGWGKVTLAYLLLLPSLLLEVCCAEPVQCQWGAYGDWSECDGCTKTQRRTRPIVTYAQFGGAPCSGESTQTQGCTPKRGCPLEEGCGDRFQCSSGTAAVCVCVCVCVCVC
;
A
#
# COMPACT_ATOMS: atom_id res chain seq x y z
N MET A 1 -50.80 29.09 29.78
CA MET A 1 -49.72 28.12 30.08
C MET A 1 -50.07 26.68 29.62
N LYS A 2 -50.47 26.39 28.37
CA LYS A 2 -50.72 24.99 27.95
C LYS A 2 -50.54 24.84 26.43
N GLY A 3 -49.30 24.87 25.95
CA GLY A 3 -49.01 24.69 24.52
C GLY A 3 -47.78 23.84 24.21
N TRP A 4 -46.98 23.47 25.21
CA TRP A 4 -45.68 22.84 25.01
C TRP A 4 -45.74 21.30 25.02
N GLY A 5 -46.89 20.69 25.36
CA GLY A 5 -47.05 19.23 25.46
C GLY A 5 -47.44 18.52 24.16
N LYS A 6 -47.74 19.25 23.07
CA LYS A 6 -48.11 18.66 21.77
C LYS A 6 -46.97 18.72 20.74
N VAL A 7 -46.02 19.63 20.92
CA VAL A 7 -44.88 19.83 20.01
C VAL A 7 -43.83 18.73 20.20
N THR A 8 -43.70 18.17 21.42
CA THR A 8 -42.76 17.09 21.75
C THR A 8 -43.17 15.73 21.19
N LEU A 9 -44.46 15.37 21.18
CA LEU A 9 -44.94 14.08 20.66
C LEU A 9 -44.86 13.97 19.13
N ALA A 10 -45.12 15.07 18.40
CA ALA A 10 -45.02 15.07 16.94
C ALA A 10 -43.56 14.91 16.47
N TYR A 11 -42.60 15.46 17.20
CA TYR A 11 -41.17 15.33 16.89
C TYR A 11 -40.64 13.92 17.18
N LEU A 12 -41.11 13.28 18.27
CA LEU A 12 -40.80 11.89 18.64
C LEU A 12 -41.31 10.85 17.64
N LEU A 13 -42.35 11.17 16.86
CA LEU A 13 -42.90 10.30 15.82
C LEU A 13 -42.32 10.57 14.41
N LEU A 14 -41.60 11.69 14.21
CA LEU A 14 -40.88 12.03 12.97
C LEU A 14 -39.38 11.72 13.03
N LEU A 15 -38.81 11.58 14.23
CA LEU A 15 -37.45 11.08 14.47
C LEU A 15 -37.17 9.63 13.97
N PRO A 16 -38.12 8.67 14.00
CA PRO A 16 -37.87 7.31 13.52
C PRO A 16 -37.71 7.24 11.99
N SER A 17 -38.34 8.18 11.27
CA SER A 17 -38.24 8.29 9.81
C SER A 17 -36.91 8.86 9.32
N LEU A 18 -36.18 9.61 10.15
CA LEU A 18 -34.82 10.08 9.83
C LEU A 18 -33.73 9.05 10.17
N LEU A 19 -34.02 8.03 10.98
CA LEU A 19 -33.09 6.95 11.30
C LEU A 19 -33.22 5.72 10.39
N LEU A 20 -34.27 5.66 9.56
CA LEU A 20 -34.51 4.56 8.63
C LEU A 20 -34.10 4.90 7.19
N GLU A 21 -33.08 5.74 7.04
CA GLU A 21 -32.27 5.74 5.82
C GLU A 21 -30.96 5.01 6.09
N VAL A 22 -31.06 3.77 6.58
CA VAL A 22 -30.00 2.79 6.31
C VAL A 22 -30.23 2.37 4.87
N CYS A 23 -29.77 3.24 3.97
CA CYS A 23 -29.78 3.03 2.54
C CYS A 23 -29.18 1.66 2.30
N CYS A 24 -29.98 0.74 1.78
CA CYS A 24 -29.58 -0.54 1.23
C CYS A 24 -28.62 -0.29 0.06
N ALA A 25 -27.41 0.15 0.38
CA ALA A 25 -26.39 0.44 -0.60
C ALA A 25 -25.83 -0.91 -1.06
N GLU A 26 -25.94 -1.16 -2.36
CA GLU A 26 -25.48 -2.41 -2.95
C GLU A 26 -23.98 -2.60 -2.67
N PRO A 27 -23.54 -3.81 -2.30
CA PRO A 27 -22.12 -4.06 -2.04
C PRO A 27 -21.30 -3.77 -3.30
N VAL A 28 -20.41 -2.79 -3.21
CA VAL A 28 -19.49 -2.45 -4.30
C VAL A 28 -18.24 -3.28 -4.14
N GLN A 29 -17.96 -4.11 -5.13
CA GLN A 29 -16.77 -4.97 -5.16
C GLN A 29 -15.53 -4.14 -5.55
N CYS A 30 -14.40 -4.47 -4.94
CA CYS A 30 -13.14 -3.81 -5.29
C CYS A 30 -12.70 -4.19 -6.70
N GLN A 31 -12.20 -3.21 -7.46
CA GLN A 31 -11.68 -3.41 -8.82
C GLN A 31 -10.30 -2.79 -8.98
N TRP A 32 -9.39 -3.59 -9.53
CA TRP A 32 -8.07 -3.15 -9.94
C TRP A 32 -8.13 -2.39 -11.27
N GLY A 33 -7.35 -1.33 -11.38
CA GLY A 33 -7.01 -0.72 -12.65
C GLY A 33 -6.00 -1.54 -13.44
N ALA A 34 -5.67 -1.07 -14.64
CA ALA A 34 -4.57 -1.62 -15.42
C ALA A 34 -3.24 -1.42 -14.68
N TYR A 35 -2.32 -2.35 -14.88
CA TYR A 35 -0.93 -2.11 -14.49
C TYR A 35 -0.35 -0.97 -15.32
N GLY A 36 0.44 -0.13 -14.66
CA GLY A 36 1.31 0.82 -15.34
C GLY A 36 2.49 0.12 -16.03
N ASP A 37 3.35 0.93 -16.62
CA ASP A 37 4.57 0.46 -17.26
C ASP A 37 5.53 -0.18 -16.27
N TRP A 38 6.40 -1.03 -16.81
CA TRP A 38 7.51 -1.59 -16.04
C TRP A 38 8.52 -0.52 -15.70
N SER A 39 9.00 -0.52 -14.46
CA SER A 39 10.15 0.26 -14.03
C SER A 39 11.40 -0.12 -14.83
N GLU A 40 12.41 0.73 -14.76
CA GLU A 40 13.74 0.33 -15.20
C GLU A 40 14.20 -0.95 -14.48
N CYS A 41 14.98 -1.75 -15.19
CA CYS A 41 15.56 -2.97 -14.64
C CYS A 41 16.68 -2.62 -13.66
N ASP A 42 16.55 -3.07 -12.42
CA ASP A 42 17.53 -2.87 -11.38
C ASP A 42 18.79 -3.70 -11.67
N GLY A 43 19.94 -3.05 -11.73
CA GLY A 43 21.24 -3.67 -12.07
C GLY A 43 21.77 -4.63 -11.01
N CYS A 44 21.35 -4.48 -9.75
CA CYS A 44 21.81 -5.27 -8.62
C CYS A 44 20.96 -6.52 -8.45
N THR A 45 19.64 -6.38 -8.48
CA THR A 45 18.69 -7.47 -8.28
C THR A 45 18.27 -8.17 -9.57
N LYS A 46 18.53 -7.55 -10.73
CA LYS A 46 18.08 -8.03 -12.07
C LYS A 46 16.55 -8.18 -12.14
N THR A 47 15.83 -7.27 -11.47
CA THR A 47 14.37 -7.26 -11.44
C THR A 47 13.79 -5.91 -11.82
N GLN A 48 12.56 -5.93 -12.32
CA GLN A 48 11.76 -4.74 -12.60
C GLN A 48 10.39 -4.91 -11.96
N ARG A 49 9.75 -3.79 -11.65
CA ARG A 49 8.47 -3.74 -10.94
C ARG A 49 7.47 -2.87 -11.67
N ARG A 50 6.19 -3.24 -11.58
CA ARG A 50 5.08 -2.39 -12.01
C ARG A 50 3.98 -2.43 -10.98
N THR A 51 3.20 -1.37 -10.93
CA THR A 51 2.10 -1.23 -9.97
C THR A 51 0.79 -0.99 -10.70
N ARG A 52 -0.32 -1.34 -10.04
CA ARG A 52 -1.67 -1.02 -10.50
C ARG A 52 -2.44 -0.30 -9.40
N PRO A 53 -3.22 0.74 -9.73
CA PRO A 53 -4.09 1.39 -8.76
C PRO A 53 -5.36 0.58 -8.53
N ILE A 54 -6.02 0.82 -7.41
CA ILE A 54 -7.43 0.42 -7.23
C ILE A 54 -8.28 1.50 -7.90
N VAL A 55 -9.13 1.12 -8.86
CA VAL A 55 -10.05 2.06 -9.52
C VAL A 55 -11.39 2.16 -8.77
N THR A 56 -11.77 1.09 -8.09
CA THR A 56 -12.98 1.03 -7.27
C THR A 56 -12.66 0.36 -5.95
N TYR A 57 -12.86 1.07 -4.84
CA TYR A 57 -12.69 0.50 -3.51
C TYR A 57 -13.92 -0.31 -3.09
N ALA A 58 -13.70 -1.35 -2.28
CA ALA A 58 -14.80 -2.10 -1.68
C ALA A 58 -15.64 -1.20 -0.76
N GLN A 59 -16.95 -1.21 -0.92
CA GLN A 59 -17.88 -0.45 -0.08
C GLN A 59 -19.10 -1.31 0.29
N PHE A 60 -19.79 -0.92 1.37
CA PHE A 60 -21.06 -1.54 1.81
C PHE A 60 -20.97 -3.08 1.96
N GLY A 61 -19.83 -3.58 2.46
CA GLY A 61 -19.60 -5.01 2.65
C GLY A 61 -19.19 -5.78 1.39
N GLY A 62 -18.87 -5.10 0.30
CA GLY A 62 -18.28 -5.72 -0.89
C GLY A 62 -16.91 -6.35 -0.63
N ALA A 63 -16.52 -7.30 -1.48
CA ALA A 63 -15.27 -8.03 -1.31
C ALA A 63 -14.03 -7.14 -1.60
N PRO A 64 -12.95 -7.28 -0.81
CA PRO A 64 -11.69 -6.60 -1.08
C PRO A 64 -11.04 -7.12 -2.36
N CYS A 65 -10.15 -6.32 -2.94
CA CYS A 65 -9.42 -6.70 -4.15
C CYS A 65 -8.52 -7.90 -3.85
N SER A 66 -8.59 -8.94 -4.69
CA SER A 66 -7.71 -10.09 -4.60
C SER A 66 -6.45 -9.93 -5.47
N GLY A 67 -5.33 -10.45 -4.98
CA GLY A 67 -4.02 -10.35 -5.61
C GLY A 67 -3.23 -9.09 -5.27
N GLU A 68 -1.99 -9.03 -5.75
CA GLU A 68 -1.04 -7.99 -5.37
C GLU A 68 -1.26 -6.66 -6.11
N SER A 69 -0.92 -5.54 -5.45
CA SER A 69 -0.86 -4.22 -6.08
C SER A 69 0.39 -4.02 -6.93
N THR A 70 1.44 -4.78 -6.64
CA THR A 70 2.75 -4.69 -7.25
C THR A 70 3.15 -6.03 -7.84
N GLN A 71 3.66 -6.02 -9.06
CA GLN A 71 4.22 -7.19 -9.71
C GLN A 71 5.72 -6.99 -9.90
N THR A 72 6.49 -8.04 -9.60
CA THR A 72 7.94 -8.09 -9.82
C THR A 72 8.25 -9.19 -10.82
N GLN A 73 9.17 -8.92 -11.75
CA GLN A 73 9.67 -9.93 -12.68
C GLN A 73 11.17 -9.76 -12.95
N GLY A 74 11.80 -10.83 -13.42
CA GLY A 74 13.20 -10.80 -13.86
C GLY A 74 13.39 -9.98 -15.14
N CYS A 75 14.57 -9.39 -15.30
CA CYS A 75 14.95 -8.61 -16.48
C CYS A 75 16.47 -8.60 -16.67
N THR A 76 16.92 -8.19 -17.86
CA THR A 76 18.34 -7.97 -18.16
C THR A 76 18.66 -6.47 -18.06
N PRO A 77 19.43 -6.02 -17.06
CA PRO A 77 19.70 -4.61 -16.87
C PRO A 77 20.71 -4.10 -17.92
N LYS A 78 20.47 -2.88 -18.41
CA LYS A 78 21.41 -2.19 -19.34
C LYS A 78 22.59 -1.55 -18.59
N ARG A 79 22.42 -1.27 -17.31
CA ARG A 79 23.43 -0.68 -16.43
C ARG A 79 23.78 -1.69 -15.33
N GLY A 80 25.06 -1.78 -14.98
CA GLY A 80 25.49 -2.60 -13.84
C GLY A 80 24.97 -2.06 -12.52
N CYS A 81 25.10 -2.87 -11.47
CA CYS A 81 24.88 -2.39 -10.10
C CYS A 81 25.90 -1.28 -9.79
N PRO A 82 25.48 -0.07 -9.38
CA PRO A 82 26.40 0.96 -8.94
C PRO A 82 26.96 0.53 -7.58
N LEU A 83 28.06 -0.22 -7.61
CA LEU A 83 28.91 -0.39 -6.46
C LEU A 83 29.57 0.97 -6.25
N GLU A 84 29.13 1.71 -5.23
CA GLU A 84 29.87 2.90 -4.85
C GLU A 84 31.27 2.42 -4.45
N GLU A 85 32.29 2.96 -5.11
CA GLU A 85 33.72 2.81 -4.80
C GLU A 85 34.03 3.54 -3.47
N GLY A 86 33.28 3.19 -2.42
CA GLY A 86 33.26 3.83 -1.11
C GLY A 86 33.60 2.86 0.01
N CYS A 87 34.30 1.77 -0.30
CA CYS A 87 34.94 0.93 0.70
C CYS A 87 36.44 1.16 0.60
N GLY A 88 36.95 2.18 1.29
CA GLY A 88 38.39 2.35 1.48
C GLY A 88 38.98 1.23 2.36
N ASP A 89 40.24 1.37 2.75
CA ASP A 89 41.02 0.31 3.42
C ASP A 89 40.70 0.06 4.91
N ARG A 90 39.50 0.43 5.39
CA ARG A 90 39.18 0.46 6.84
C ARG A 90 38.13 -0.54 7.32
N PHE A 91 38.02 -1.73 6.75
CA PHE A 91 37.31 -2.82 7.44
C PHE A 91 37.99 -4.18 7.21
N GLN A 92 38.41 -4.81 8.32
CA GLN A 92 38.88 -6.19 8.33
C GLN A 92 37.66 -7.13 8.20
N CYS A 93 37.56 -7.83 7.07
CA CYS A 93 36.63 -8.95 6.93
C CYS A 93 37.20 -10.18 7.64
N SER A 94 36.47 -10.73 8.61
CA SER A 94 36.86 -11.97 9.31
C SER A 94 36.44 -13.26 8.59
N SER A 95 35.86 -13.20 7.40
CA SER A 95 35.62 -14.39 6.58
C SER A 95 35.81 -14.05 5.10
N GLY A 96 36.90 -14.56 4.54
CA GLY A 96 37.29 -14.33 3.16
C GLY A 96 36.37 -15.05 2.19
N THR A 97 35.61 -14.26 1.42
CA THR A 97 35.43 -14.38 -0.04
C THR A 97 34.53 -13.24 -0.50
N ALA A 98 35.05 -12.40 -1.39
CA ALA A 98 34.32 -11.29 -2.00
C ALA A 98 33.24 -11.84 -2.96
N ALA A 99 32.09 -12.20 -2.43
CA ALA A 99 30.93 -12.59 -3.23
C ALA A 99 29.60 -12.11 -2.65
N VAL A 100 29.53 -11.84 -1.34
CA VAL A 100 28.32 -11.30 -0.72
C VAL A 100 28.68 -10.39 0.45
N CYS A 101 28.97 -9.12 0.17
CA CYS A 101 28.86 -8.10 1.20
C CYS A 101 27.37 -7.89 1.48
N VAL A 102 26.81 -8.65 2.43
CA VAL A 102 25.54 -8.25 3.05
C VAL A 102 25.87 -7.08 3.97
N CYS A 103 25.77 -5.86 3.45
CA CYS A 103 25.70 -4.66 4.27
C CYS A 103 24.36 -4.70 5.02
N VAL A 104 24.33 -5.39 6.16
CA VAL A 104 23.28 -5.10 7.14
C VAL A 104 23.62 -3.71 7.64
N CYS A 105 22.72 -2.74 7.43
CA CYS A 105 22.78 -1.44 8.08
C CYS A 105 22.60 -1.64 9.59
N VAL A 106 23.62 -2.19 10.26
CA VAL A 106 23.80 -1.95 11.67
C VAL A 106 24.44 -0.57 11.71
N CYS A 107 23.61 0.46 11.61
CA CYS A 107 23.98 1.78 12.08
C CYS A 107 24.33 1.60 13.57
N VAL A 108 25.57 1.19 13.87
CA VAL A 108 26.10 1.37 15.21
C VAL A 108 26.39 2.86 15.27
N CYS A 109 25.36 3.63 15.64
CA CYS A 109 25.54 4.98 16.14
C CYS A 109 26.49 4.85 17.34
N VAL A 110 27.78 5.10 17.11
CA VAL A 110 28.70 5.35 18.21
C VAL A 110 28.55 6.84 18.51
N CYS A 111 28.02 7.14 19.69
CA CYS A 111 27.92 8.48 20.26
C CYS A 111 29.26 9.20 20.27
#